data_AF-A0A4U0ZG40-F1
#
_entry.id   AF-A0A4U0ZG40-F1
#
_cell.length_a   1.000
_cell.length_b   1.000
_cell.length_c   1.000
_cell.angle_alpha   90.00
_cell.angle_beta   90.00
_cell.angle_gamma   90.00
#
_symmetry.space_group_name_H-M   'P 1'
#
loop_
_entity.id
_entity.type
_entity.pdbx_description
1 polymer ?
#
loop_
_entity_poly.entity_id
_entity_poly.type
_entity_poly.pdbx_seq_one_letter_code
_entity_poly.pdbx_strand_id
1 'polypeptide(L)'
;MEPAWAGKLQDAIASAPQGTGPGQIDPAKPAGFLGIPGAPQVNMILAFCWAVWVGWIFSTVGAFGGVMAGVGHMSIFGLGGYAKSFKETTPALNKAVTDSIRGSNQYLVGLSALISSFNYYRMGRLVVPLAVSLGIGSILGAWGSVTLSAGKISFSQYQGYFGLFVLALGVYLFYETSSAGQASKKKAKAAAAAFEASVKKQKSGEKVDTAAMGVKVTKISMTVISFTFYGVEFKFNPLIPFIGGIVISAIAAFLGVGGGFLLVPFLTSVAELPMYLAAGTSALAVLISMITSIVTLISKGVQFDWVLIGIELCGIALGSVIGPRTSKYFSDILLKRLFIVLALYVGIDYVLRGFFNYRIFG
;
A
#
# COMPACT_ATOMS: atom_id res chain seq x y z
N MET A 1 -8.64 -33.44 12.09
CA MET A 1 -7.93 -32.62 13.08
C MET A 1 -8.21 -31.16 12.74
N GLU A 2 -9.09 -30.48 13.49
CA GLU A 2 -9.18 -29.03 13.36
C GLU A 2 -7.81 -28.43 13.71
N PRO A 3 -7.30 -27.46 12.92
CA PRO A 3 -6.06 -26.78 13.27
C PRO A 3 -6.24 -26.11 14.64
N ALA A 4 -5.25 -26.20 15.54
CA ALA A 4 -5.27 -25.58 16.87
C ALA A 4 -5.53 -24.05 16.86
N TRP A 5 -5.47 -23.41 15.70
CA TRP A 5 -5.76 -21.99 15.47
C TRP A 5 -7.23 -21.69 15.19
N ALA A 6 -8.00 -22.64 14.64
CA ALA A 6 -9.44 -22.53 14.51
C ALA A 6 -10.05 -22.38 15.91
N GLY A 7 -9.63 -23.22 16.87
CA GLY A 7 -10.00 -23.11 18.28
C GLY A 7 -9.96 -21.69 18.86
N LYS A 8 -8.92 -20.89 18.55
CA LYS A 8 -8.77 -19.53 19.12
C LYS A 8 -9.84 -18.52 18.66
N LEU A 9 -10.29 -18.60 17.40
CA LEU A 9 -11.35 -17.73 16.91
C LEU A 9 -12.70 -18.19 17.49
N GLN A 10 -12.94 -19.51 17.50
CA GLN A 10 -14.15 -20.11 18.04
C GLN A 10 -14.30 -19.80 19.55
N ASP A 11 -13.22 -19.89 20.31
CA ASP A 11 -13.16 -19.52 21.73
C ASP A 11 -13.45 -18.02 21.95
N ALA A 12 -12.91 -17.16 21.05
CA ALA A 12 -13.16 -15.73 21.10
C ALA A 12 -14.62 -15.39 20.74
N ILE A 13 -15.24 -16.13 19.84
CA ILE A 13 -16.67 -16.01 19.50
C ILE A 13 -17.54 -16.49 20.68
N ALA A 14 -17.20 -17.64 21.28
CA ALA A 14 -17.95 -18.23 22.39
C ALA A 14 -17.91 -17.36 23.66
N SER A 15 -16.83 -16.60 23.86
CA SER A 15 -16.68 -15.67 24.99
C SER A 15 -17.36 -14.31 24.76
N ALA A 16 -17.86 -14.03 23.55
CA ALA A 16 -18.54 -12.77 23.27
C ALA A 16 -20.00 -12.80 23.77
N PRO A 17 -20.47 -11.70 24.38
CA PRO A 17 -21.85 -11.60 24.85
C PRO A 17 -22.83 -11.72 23.68
N GLN A 18 -23.95 -12.44 23.89
CA GLN A 18 -24.99 -12.58 22.88
C GLN A 18 -26.03 -11.45 23.00
N GLY A 19 -26.50 -10.95 21.87
CA GLY A 19 -27.51 -9.88 21.80
C GLY A 19 -27.36 -8.99 20.57
N THR A 20 -28.12 -7.90 20.53
CA THR A 20 -28.21 -6.98 19.39
C THR A 20 -27.42 -5.69 19.58
N GLY A 21 -26.81 -5.49 20.75
CA GLY A 21 -26.07 -4.29 21.11
C GLY A 21 -24.63 -4.26 20.55
N PRO A 22 -23.94 -3.10 20.64
CA PRO A 22 -22.54 -2.99 20.24
C PRO A 22 -21.65 -3.99 20.98
N GLY A 23 -20.79 -4.70 20.24
CA GLY A 23 -19.86 -5.68 20.81
C GLY A 23 -20.51 -6.98 21.26
N GLN A 24 -21.77 -7.22 20.87
CA GLN A 24 -22.50 -8.47 21.07
C GLN A 24 -22.66 -9.23 19.74
N ILE A 25 -22.82 -10.55 19.83
CA ILE A 25 -23.11 -11.43 18.69
C ILE A 25 -24.61 -11.72 18.65
N ASP A 26 -25.22 -11.56 17.48
CA ASP A 26 -26.63 -11.82 17.25
C ASP A 26 -26.80 -13.18 16.55
N PRO A 27 -27.06 -14.28 17.30
CA PRO A 27 -27.07 -15.63 16.75
C PRO A 27 -28.29 -15.88 15.86
N ALA A 28 -29.31 -15.02 15.90
CA ALA A 28 -30.50 -15.12 15.07
C ALA A 28 -30.26 -14.57 13.64
N LYS A 29 -29.16 -13.84 13.43
CA LYS A 29 -28.80 -13.31 12.12
C LYS A 29 -27.89 -14.26 11.33
N PRO A 30 -27.97 -14.22 9.99
CA PRO A 30 -27.05 -14.96 9.14
C PRO A 30 -25.59 -14.61 9.44
N ALA A 31 -24.71 -15.60 9.25
CA ALA A 31 -23.27 -15.43 9.36
C ALA A 31 -22.75 -14.45 8.30
N GLY A 32 -21.91 -13.51 8.72
CA GLY A 32 -21.24 -12.53 7.86
C GLY A 32 -19.74 -12.76 7.84
N PHE A 33 -18.98 -11.66 7.92
CA PHE A 33 -17.52 -11.69 7.98
C PHE A 33 -16.98 -12.69 9.01
N LEU A 34 -15.98 -13.50 8.60
CA LEU A 34 -15.38 -14.60 9.39
C LEU A 34 -16.38 -15.70 9.82
N GLY A 35 -17.55 -15.76 9.20
CA GLY A 35 -18.60 -16.72 9.58
C GLY A 35 -19.29 -16.37 10.90
N ILE A 36 -19.11 -15.15 11.42
CA ILE A 36 -19.70 -14.74 12.70
C ILE A 36 -21.16 -14.30 12.49
N PRO A 37 -22.14 -14.84 13.25
CA PRO A 37 -23.53 -14.40 13.19
C PRO A 37 -23.70 -12.91 13.47
N GLY A 38 -24.49 -12.21 12.65
CA GLY A 38 -24.72 -10.77 12.80
C GLY A 38 -23.55 -9.87 12.39
N ALA A 39 -22.44 -10.43 11.92
CA ALA A 39 -21.33 -9.67 11.36
C ALA A 39 -21.71 -8.98 10.03
N PRO A 40 -20.99 -7.91 9.62
CA PRO A 40 -21.25 -7.22 8.37
C PRO A 40 -21.27 -8.18 7.17
N GLN A 41 -22.30 -8.04 6.32
CA GLN A 41 -22.38 -8.72 5.05
C GLN A 41 -21.78 -7.85 3.96
N VAL A 42 -20.58 -8.21 3.51
CA VAL A 42 -19.89 -7.47 2.47
C VAL A 42 -20.54 -7.78 1.12
N ASN A 43 -20.92 -6.74 0.38
CA ASN A 43 -21.39 -6.91 -0.99
C ASN A 43 -20.21 -7.36 -1.87
N MET A 44 -20.29 -8.58 -2.39
CA MET A 44 -19.21 -9.22 -3.14
C MET A 44 -18.90 -8.52 -4.47
N ILE A 45 -19.91 -7.94 -5.12
CA ILE A 45 -19.71 -7.15 -6.35
C ILE A 45 -18.95 -5.87 -6.02
N LEU A 46 -19.34 -5.19 -4.94
CA LEU A 46 -18.64 -4.00 -4.46
C LEU A 46 -17.19 -4.32 -4.08
N ALA A 47 -16.95 -5.43 -3.37
CA ALA A 47 -15.61 -5.88 -3.00
C ALA A 47 -14.74 -6.13 -4.24
N PHE A 48 -15.28 -6.82 -5.25
CA PHE A 48 -14.60 -7.04 -6.52
C PHE A 48 -14.26 -5.72 -7.22
N CYS A 49 -15.24 -4.83 -7.43
CA CYS A 49 -15.04 -3.56 -8.12
C CYS A 49 -14.05 -2.65 -7.39
N TRP A 50 -14.13 -2.61 -6.06
CA TRP A 50 -13.19 -1.87 -5.23
C TRP A 50 -11.77 -2.42 -5.39
N ALA A 51 -11.61 -3.75 -5.35
CA ALA A 51 -10.31 -4.40 -5.52
C ALA A 51 -9.72 -4.15 -6.92
N VAL A 52 -10.53 -4.13 -7.99
CA VAL A 52 -10.08 -3.74 -9.35
C VAL A 52 -9.50 -2.33 -9.33
N TRP A 53 -10.24 -1.37 -8.76
CA TRP A 53 -9.79 0.01 -8.67
C TRP A 53 -8.51 0.14 -7.83
N VAL A 54 -8.45 -0.52 -6.68
CA VAL A 54 -7.26 -0.59 -5.82
C VAL A 54 -6.05 -1.13 -6.58
N GLY A 55 -6.20 -2.23 -7.32
CA GLY A 55 -5.12 -2.84 -8.09
C GLY A 55 -4.63 -1.93 -9.21
N TRP A 56 -5.56 -1.22 -9.86
CA TRP A 56 -5.20 -0.21 -10.86
C TRP A 56 -4.43 0.96 -10.25
N ILE A 57 -4.90 1.54 -9.13
CA ILE A 57 -4.20 2.62 -8.43
C ILE A 57 -2.82 2.16 -7.95
N PHE A 58 -2.74 1.00 -7.28
CA PHE A 58 -1.48 0.44 -6.77
C PHE A 58 -0.44 0.31 -7.89
N SER A 59 -0.87 -0.23 -9.02
CA SER A 59 0.03 -0.54 -10.12
C SER A 59 0.30 0.66 -11.05
N THR A 60 -0.48 1.74 -11.00
CA THR A 60 -0.23 2.97 -11.78
C THR A 60 0.55 4.02 -11.00
N VAL A 61 0.11 4.31 -9.78
CA VAL A 61 0.64 5.39 -8.93
C VAL A 61 1.68 4.85 -7.93
N GLY A 62 1.79 3.53 -7.81
CA GLY A 62 2.65 2.85 -6.86
C GLY A 62 1.90 2.51 -5.57
N ALA A 63 2.66 2.21 -4.52
CA ALA A 63 2.15 1.52 -3.34
C ALA A 63 1.02 2.21 -2.52
N PHE A 64 0.60 3.41 -2.90
CA PHE A 64 -0.56 4.10 -2.32
C PHE A 64 -1.87 3.29 -2.42
N GLY A 65 -2.03 2.45 -3.45
CA GLY A 65 -3.21 1.58 -3.55
C GLY A 65 -3.44 0.69 -2.32
N GLY A 66 -2.38 0.34 -1.57
CA GLY A 66 -2.52 -0.42 -0.32
C GLY A 66 -3.18 0.35 0.82
N VAL A 67 -3.12 1.69 0.79
CA VAL A 67 -3.92 2.54 1.68
C VAL A 67 -5.39 2.41 1.33
N MET A 68 -5.71 2.44 0.04
CA MET A 68 -7.09 2.34 -0.44
C MET A 68 -7.72 0.97 -0.23
N ALA A 69 -6.93 -0.11 -0.28
CA ALA A 69 -7.36 -1.43 0.16
C ALA A 69 -7.77 -1.41 1.65
N GLY A 70 -6.93 -0.84 2.52
CA GLY A 70 -7.25 -0.65 3.93
C GLY A 70 -8.49 0.22 4.18
N VAL A 71 -8.67 1.31 3.42
CA VAL A 71 -9.90 2.14 3.48
C VAL A 71 -11.14 1.32 3.11
N GLY A 72 -11.03 0.45 2.11
CA GLY A 72 -12.06 -0.50 1.70
C GLY A 72 -12.53 -1.37 2.87
N HIS A 73 -11.62 -2.15 3.45
CA HIS A 73 -11.95 -3.01 4.59
C HIS A 73 -12.46 -2.24 5.80
N MET A 74 -11.79 -1.13 6.16
CA MET A 74 -12.10 -0.41 7.40
C MET A 74 -13.40 0.38 7.34
N SER A 75 -13.69 1.03 6.21
CA SER A 75 -14.80 1.99 6.10
C SER A 75 -15.86 1.52 5.12
N ILE A 76 -15.48 1.15 3.89
CA ILE A 76 -16.46 0.81 2.83
C ILE A 76 -17.21 -0.48 3.14
N PHE A 77 -16.52 -1.50 3.66
CA PHE A 77 -17.11 -2.78 4.04
C PHE A 77 -17.59 -2.82 5.51
N GLY A 78 -17.41 -1.72 6.25
CA GLY A 78 -17.84 -1.59 7.64
C GLY A 78 -17.07 -2.43 8.67
N LEU A 79 -16.01 -3.15 8.27
CA LEU A 79 -15.31 -4.10 9.14
C LEU A 79 -14.55 -3.40 10.28
N GLY A 80 -14.09 -2.17 10.07
CA GLY A 80 -13.40 -1.40 11.11
C GLY A 80 -14.33 -0.98 12.26
N GLY A 81 -15.56 -0.58 11.94
CA GLY A 81 -16.59 -0.30 12.95
C GLY A 81 -16.98 -1.55 13.72
N TYR A 82 -17.17 -2.67 13.01
CA TYR A 82 -17.44 -3.97 13.60
C TYR A 82 -16.33 -4.43 14.56
N ALA A 83 -15.07 -4.39 14.13
CA ALA A 83 -13.93 -4.73 14.98
C ALA A 83 -13.91 -3.86 16.26
N LYS A 84 -14.07 -2.54 16.12
CA LYS A 84 -14.07 -1.59 17.24
C LYS A 84 -15.18 -1.88 18.26
N SER A 85 -16.32 -2.43 17.84
CA SER A 85 -17.43 -2.72 18.74
C SER A 85 -17.07 -3.72 19.85
N PHE A 86 -16.15 -4.66 19.59
CA PHE A 86 -15.70 -5.65 20.57
C PHE A 86 -14.60 -5.16 21.51
N LYS A 87 -14.11 -3.93 21.35
CA LYS A 87 -12.90 -3.45 22.04
C LYS A 87 -13.04 -3.55 23.57
N GLU A 88 -14.21 -3.20 24.10
CA GLU A 88 -14.47 -3.19 25.54
C GLU A 88 -15.20 -4.47 26.00
N THR A 89 -15.94 -5.16 25.13
CA THR A 89 -16.71 -6.37 25.49
C THR A 89 -15.90 -7.66 25.36
N THR A 90 -15.12 -7.81 24.29
CA THR A 90 -14.37 -9.04 23.99
C THR A 90 -13.06 -8.69 23.28
N PRO A 91 -12.01 -8.26 24.02
CA PRO A 91 -10.74 -7.83 23.43
C PRO A 91 -10.07 -8.88 22.54
N ALA A 92 -10.24 -10.17 22.87
CA ALA A 92 -9.74 -11.27 22.05
C ALA A 92 -10.39 -11.30 20.65
N LEU A 93 -11.70 -11.08 20.57
CA LEU A 93 -12.44 -11.02 19.31
C LEU A 93 -12.13 -9.74 18.54
N ASN A 94 -12.01 -8.59 19.22
CA ASN A 94 -11.51 -7.35 18.61
C ASN A 94 -10.17 -7.57 17.90
N LYS A 95 -9.22 -8.22 18.59
CA LYS A 95 -7.90 -8.53 18.04
C LYS A 95 -8.00 -9.50 16.86
N ALA A 96 -8.78 -10.57 16.97
CA ALA A 96 -8.94 -11.56 15.90
C ALA A 96 -9.52 -10.95 14.62
N VAL A 97 -10.60 -10.17 14.74
CA VAL A 97 -11.22 -9.46 13.60
C VAL A 97 -10.24 -8.44 13.00
N THR A 98 -9.54 -7.67 13.84
CA THR A 98 -8.54 -6.69 13.37
C THR A 98 -7.37 -7.34 12.64
N ASP A 99 -6.83 -8.44 13.17
CA ASP A 99 -5.74 -9.18 12.54
C ASP A 99 -6.19 -9.81 11.22
N SER A 100 -7.43 -10.31 11.13
CA SER A 100 -8.01 -10.78 9.86
C SER A 100 -8.11 -9.66 8.83
N ILE A 101 -8.64 -8.50 9.20
CA ILE A 101 -8.75 -7.33 8.29
C ILE A 101 -7.36 -6.93 7.76
N ARG A 102 -6.37 -6.85 8.67
CA ARG A 102 -4.99 -6.52 8.30
C ARG A 102 -4.38 -7.56 7.37
N GLY A 103 -4.66 -8.85 7.61
CA GLY A 103 -4.20 -9.93 6.75
C GLY A 103 -4.84 -9.93 5.38
N SER A 104 -6.17 -9.75 5.29
CA SER A 104 -6.87 -9.58 4.01
C SER A 104 -6.22 -8.47 3.18
N ASN A 105 -6.01 -7.29 3.78
CA ASN A 105 -5.32 -6.19 3.12
C ASN A 105 -3.91 -6.57 2.60
N GLN A 106 -3.12 -7.31 3.40
CA GLN A 106 -1.78 -7.74 3.00
C GLN A 106 -1.80 -8.74 1.83
N TYR A 107 -2.76 -9.65 1.77
CA TYR A 107 -2.92 -10.57 0.63
C TYR A 107 -3.21 -9.81 -0.66
N LEU A 108 -4.15 -8.85 -0.62
CA LEU A 108 -4.47 -7.99 -1.75
C LEU A 108 -3.22 -7.23 -2.23
N VAL A 109 -2.61 -6.48 -1.32
CA VAL A 109 -1.44 -5.64 -1.63
C VAL A 109 -0.27 -6.50 -2.10
N GLY A 110 -0.06 -7.66 -1.50
CA GLY A 110 0.98 -8.62 -1.89
C GLY A 110 0.81 -9.13 -3.32
N LEU A 111 -0.41 -9.54 -3.70
CA LEU A 111 -0.70 -9.98 -5.07
C LEU A 111 -0.53 -8.83 -6.07
N SER A 112 -1.04 -7.64 -5.75
CA SER A 112 -0.87 -6.46 -6.60
C SER A 112 0.60 -6.10 -6.80
N ALA A 113 1.38 -6.13 -5.72
CA ALA A 113 2.82 -5.90 -5.72
C ALA A 113 3.56 -6.93 -6.57
N LEU A 114 3.20 -8.22 -6.47
CA LEU A 114 3.78 -9.29 -7.28
C LEU A 114 3.55 -9.07 -8.77
N ILE A 115 2.29 -8.89 -9.18
CA ILE A 115 1.89 -8.69 -10.58
C ILE A 115 2.54 -7.42 -11.14
N SER A 116 2.49 -6.32 -10.38
CA SER A 116 3.05 -5.03 -10.79
C SER A 116 4.57 -5.10 -10.94
N SER A 117 5.27 -5.71 -9.99
CA SER A 117 6.73 -5.87 -10.04
C SER A 117 7.16 -6.64 -11.28
N PHE A 118 6.48 -7.75 -11.56
CA PHE A 118 6.75 -8.54 -12.74
C PHE A 118 6.51 -7.77 -14.05
N ASN A 119 5.38 -7.08 -14.17
CA ASN A 119 5.06 -6.29 -15.35
C ASN A 119 6.04 -5.13 -15.53
N TYR A 120 6.38 -4.40 -14.47
CA TYR A 120 7.35 -3.30 -14.55
C TYR A 120 8.77 -3.78 -14.84
N TYR A 121 9.17 -4.94 -14.34
CA TYR A 121 10.43 -5.58 -14.69
C TYR A 121 10.48 -5.88 -16.20
N ARG A 122 9.43 -6.54 -16.74
CA ARG A 122 9.31 -6.81 -18.19
C ARG A 122 9.32 -5.55 -19.04
N MET A 123 8.78 -4.44 -18.52
CA MET A 123 8.76 -3.13 -19.20
C MET A 123 10.07 -2.34 -19.05
N GLY A 124 11.08 -2.87 -18.32
CA GLY A 124 12.32 -2.15 -18.05
C GLY A 124 12.10 -0.89 -17.19
N ARG A 125 11.09 -0.88 -16.33
CA ARG A 125 10.67 0.27 -15.51
C ARG A 125 10.82 0.00 -14.00
N LEU A 126 11.67 -0.95 -13.65
CA LEU A 126 11.89 -1.38 -12.26
C LEU A 126 13.38 -1.34 -11.94
N VAL A 127 13.75 -0.61 -10.89
CA VAL A 127 15.13 -0.51 -10.40
C VAL A 127 15.33 -1.53 -9.28
N VAL A 128 15.69 -2.78 -9.64
CA VAL A 128 15.74 -3.92 -8.68
C VAL A 128 16.61 -3.61 -7.46
N PRO A 129 17.86 -3.12 -7.59
CA PRO A 129 18.72 -2.94 -6.43
C PRO A 129 18.17 -1.91 -5.43
N LEU A 130 17.48 -0.88 -5.95
CA LEU A 130 16.84 0.15 -5.13
C LEU A 130 15.64 -0.42 -4.37
N ALA A 131 14.81 -1.22 -5.05
CA ALA A 131 13.66 -1.88 -4.45
C ALA A 131 14.07 -2.89 -3.37
N VAL A 132 15.14 -3.67 -3.62
CA VAL A 132 15.67 -4.62 -2.64
C VAL A 132 16.19 -3.90 -1.40
N SER A 133 16.96 -2.82 -1.57
CA SER A 133 17.44 -2.02 -0.43
C SER A 133 16.27 -1.47 0.42
N LEU A 134 15.25 -0.88 -0.23
CA LEU A 134 14.03 -0.41 0.45
C LEU A 134 13.30 -1.55 1.16
N GLY A 135 13.15 -2.70 0.50
CA GLY A 135 12.43 -3.86 1.03
C GLY A 135 13.11 -4.47 2.26
N ILE A 136 14.44 -4.63 2.22
CA ILE A 136 15.22 -5.13 3.38
C ILE A 136 15.10 -4.16 4.56
N GLY A 137 15.26 -2.85 4.30
CA GLY A 137 15.05 -1.83 5.33
C GLY A 137 13.62 -1.89 5.92
N SER A 138 12.63 -2.14 5.07
CA SER A 138 11.22 -2.23 5.49
C SER A 138 10.95 -3.41 6.43
N ILE A 139 11.64 -4.55 6.27
CA ILE A 139 11.53 -5.68 7.19
C ILE A 139 12.00 -5.26 8.60
N LEU A 140 13.15 -4.60 8.69
CA LEU A 140 13.71 -4.15 9.97
C LEU A 140 12.83 -3.07 10.62
N GLY A 141 12.33 -2.12 9.84
CA GLY A 141 11.42 -1.07 10.32
C GLY A 141 10.11 -1.62 10.87
N ALA A 142 9.52 -2.61 10.17
CA ALA A 142 8.28 -3.26 10.63
C ALA A 142 8.51 -4.01 11.94
N TRP A 143 9.62 -4.74 12.06
CA TRP A 143 9.95 -5.47 13.28
C TRP A 143 10.21 -4.53 14.47
N GLY A 144 11.00 -3.48 14.29
CA GLY A 144 11.33 -2.51 15.34
C GLY A 144 10.13 -1.68 15.80
N SER A 145 9.20 -1.33 14.90
CA SER A 145 8.01 -0.55 15.26
C SER A 145 7.06 -1.33 16.18
N VAL A 146 6.85 -2.62 15.92
CA VAL A 146 5.99 -3.47 16.76
C VAL A 146 6.55 -3.64 18.18
N THR A 147 7.87 -3.64 18.34
CA THR A 147 8.52 -3.79 19.66
C THR A 147 8.64 -2.46 20.43
N LEU A 148 8.82 -1.33 19.74
CA LEU A 148 8.99 0.00 20.36
C LEU A 148 7.67 0.73 20.66
N SER A 149 6.59 0.42 19.94
CA SER A 149 5.31 1.17 20.01
C SER A 149 4.31 0.61 21.03
N ALA A 150 4.67 -0.42 21.78
CA ALA A 150 3.84 -0.99 22.82
C ALA A 150 3.70 0.01 24.01
N GLY A 151 2.55 0.71 24.07
CA GLY A 151 2.01 1.23 25.33
C GLY A 151 2.23 2.71 25.68
N LYS A 152 2.60 3.62 24.75
CA LYS A 152 2.95 5.02 25.14
C LYS A 152 2.12 6.18 24.55
N ILE A 153 1.21 5.99 23.58
CA ILE A 153 0.40 7.09 22.98
C ILE A 153 -1.02 6.62 22.62
N SER A 154 -2.04 7.48 22.78
CA SER A 154 -3.43 7.19 22.38
C SER A 154 -3.59 7.10 20.85
N PHE A 155 -4.27 6.06 20.37
CA PHE A 155 -4.42 5.75 18.93
C PHE A 155 -5.10 6.90 18.13
N SER A 156 -6.05 7.63 18.73
CA SER A 156 -6.80 8.70 18.06
C SER A 156 -5.94 9.94 17.75
N GLN A 157 -5.11 10.38 18.70
CA GLN A 157 -4.23 11.54 18.48
C GLN A 157 -3.21 11.26 17.38
N TYR A 158 -2.68 10.03 17.35
CA TYR A 158 -1.74 9.63 16.31
C TYR A 158 -2.36 9.60 14.91
N GLN A 159 -3.61 9.13 14.77
CA GLN A 159 -4.33 9.20 13.49
C GLN A 159 -4.45 10.65 13.00
N GLY A 160 -4.74 11.60 13.89
CA GLY A 160 -4.82 13.02 13.56
C GLY A 160 -3.49 13.62 13.09
N TYR A 161 -2.40 13.40 13.85
CA TYR A 161 -1.06 13.87 13.48
C TYR A 161 -0.55 13.25 12.18
N PHE A 162 -0.87 11.98 11.96
CA PHE A 162 -0.58 11.33 10.69
C PHE A 162 -1.33 11.98 9.54
N GLY A 163 -2.62 12.26 9.71
CA GLY A 163 -3.40 12.99 8.72
C GLY A 163 -2.75 14.32 8.36
N LEU A 164 -2.30 15.09 9.36
CA LEU A 164 -1.56 16.34 9.14
C LEU A 164 -0.26 16.14 8.37
N PHE A 165 0.51 15.11 8.70
CA PHE A 165 1.74 14.77 7.99
C PHE A 165 1.46 14.43 6.51
N VAL A 166 0.45 13.59 6.24
CA VAL A 166 0.06 13.24 4.86
C VAL A 166 -0.44 14.46 4.10
N LEU A 167 -1.17 15.38 4.76
CA LEU A 167 -1.58 16.64 4.14
C LEU A 167 -0.39 17.52 3.79
N ALA A 168 0.54 17.70 4.72
CA ALA A 168 1.77 18.46 4.48
C ALA A 168 2.58 17.85 3.34
N LEU A 169 2.69 16.51 3.30
CA LEU A 169 3.31 15.78 2.20
C LEU A 169 2.58 16.01 0.88
N GLY A 170 1.25 15.97 0.86
CA GLY A 170 0.43 16.26 -0.32
C GLY A 170 0.66 17.68 -0.86
N VAL A 171 0.69 18.67 0.03
CA VAL A 171 1.00 20.08 -0.31
C VAL A 171 2.42 20.21 -0.86
N TYR A 172 3.40 19.56 -0.22
CA TYR A 172 4.79 19.56 -0.69
C TYR A 172 4.92 18.93 -2.09
N LEU A 173 4.30 17.77 -2.30
CA LEU A 173 4.31 17.10 -3.61
C LEU A 173 3.59 17.94 -4.66
N PHE A 174 2.53 18.67 -4.30
CA PHE A 174 1.86 19.62 -5.18
C PHE A 174 2.77 20.77 -5.58
N TYR A 175 3.51 21.35 -4.64
CA TYR A 175 4.56 22.33 -4.93
C TYR A 175 5.61 21.75 -5.88
N GLU A 176 6.02 20.49 -5.71
CA GLU A 176 6.94 19.83 -6.64
C GLU A 176 6.36 19.67 -8.06
N THR A 177 5.06 19.84 -8.30
CA THR A 177 4.50 19.87 -9.66
C THR A 177 4.55 21.26 -10.33
N SER A 178 4.91 22.31 -9.58
CA SER A 178 5.09 23.66 -10.10
C SER A 178 6.40 23.81 -10.89
N SER A 179 6.52 24.87 -11.69
CA SER A 179 7.76 25.20 -12.40
C SER A 179 8.95 25.39 -11.45
N ALA A 180 8.72 26.01 -10.29
CA ALA A 180 9.73 26.22 -9.25
C ALA A 180 10.20 24.90 -8.63
N GLY A 181 9.27 24.03 -8.24
CA GLY A 181 9.60 22.72 -7.66
C GLY A 181 10.29 21.77 -8.64
N GLN A 182 9.95 21.85 -9.93
CA GLN A 182 10.58 21.05 -10.98
C GLN A 182 11.99 21.52 -11.38
N ALA A 183 12.38 22.76 -11.03
CA ALA A 183 13.67 23.33 -11.42
C ALA A 183 14.87 22.55 -10.86
N SER A 184 14.72 21.96 -9.67
CA SER A 184 15.75 21.13 -9.03
C SER A 184 15.80 19.70 -9.57
N LYS A 185 14.70 19.18 -10.12
CA LYS A 185 14.54 17.76 -10.55
C LYS A 185 14.95 17.51 -12.00
N LYS A 186 16.10 18.04 -12.43
CA LYS A 186 16.56 18.01 -13.83
C LYS A 186 16.65 16.59 -14.41
N LYS A 187 17.21 15.63 -13.65
CA LYS A 187 17.39 14.25 -14.11
C LYS A 187 16.05 13.50 -14.25
N ALA A 188 15.19 13.59 -13.25
CA ALA A 188 13.84 13.03 -13.29
C ALA A 188 13.07 13.53 -14.52
N LYS A 189 13.08 14.85 -14.74
CA LYS A 189 12.40 15.50 -15.86
C LYS A 189 12.95 15.06 -17.22
N ALA A 190 14.28 15.02 -17.38
CA ALA A 190 14.91 14.56 -18.60
C ALA A 190 14.55 13.10 -18.92
N ALA A 191 14.58 12.23 -17.91
CA ALA A 191 14.25 10.83 -18.04
C ALA A 191 12.76 10.59 -18.35
N ALA A 192 11.86 11.35 -17.70
CA ALA A 192 10.43 11.33 -17.98
C ALA A 192 10.14 11.78 -19.42
N ALA A 193 10.72 12.90 -19.85
CA ALA A 193 10.54 13.43 -21.21
C ALA A 193 11.05 12.45 -22.28
N ALA A 194 12.21 11.82 -22.05
CA ALA A 194 12.76 10.81 -22.95
C ALA A 194 11.86 9.56 -23.03
N PHE A 195 11.33 9.10 -21.89
CA PHE A 195 10.35 8.02 -21.85
C PHE A 195 9.06 8.39 -22.61
N GLU A 196 8.43 9.52 -22.30
CA GLU A 196 7.19 9.98 -22.94
C GLU A 196 7.35 10.13 -24.46
N ALA A 197 8.48 10.70 -24.91
CA ALA A 197 8.80 10.82 -26.33
C ALA A 197 8.93 9.45 -27.01
N SER A 198 9.58 8.47 -26.35
CA SER A 198 9.69 7.11 -26.88
C SER A 198 8.34 6.41 -27.01
N VAL A 199 7.44 6.59 -26.03
CA VAL A 199 6.09 6.02 -26.06
C VAL A 199 5.27 6.65 -27.18
N LYS A 200 5.40 7.97 -27.40
CA LYS A 200 4.75 8.68 -28.50
C LYS A 200 5.19 8.15 -29.87
N LYS A 201 6.50 7.93 -30.06
CA LYS A 201 7.07 7.34 -31.28
C LYS A 201 6.62 5.90 -31.52
N GLN A 202 6.60 5.07 -30.47
CA GLN A 202 6.05 3.71 -30.56
C GLN A 202 4.58 3.71 -30.99
N LYS A 203 3.80 4.68 -30.51
CA LYS A 203 2.38 4.82 -30.88
C LYS A 203 2.18 5.29 -32.33
N SER A 204 3.08 6.09 -32.88
CA SER A 204 3.05 6.51 -34.30
C SER A 204 3.54 5.42 -35.27
N GLY A 205 4.02 4.28 -34.77
CA GLY A 205 4.56 3.19 -35.59
C GLY A 205 6.02 3.41 -36.01
N GLU A 206 6.69 4.43 -35.47
CA GLU A 206 8.12 4.67 -35.72
C GLU A 206 8.99 3.62 -35.03
N LYS A 207 10.08 3.21 -35.70
CA LYS A 207 11.11 2.37 -35.07
C LYS A 207 11.84 3.18 -34.00
N VAL A 208 11.71 2.76 -32.75
CA VAL A 208 12.44 3.35 -31.62
C VAL A 208 13.69 2.51 -31.35
N ASP A 209 14.84 3.18 -31.23
CA ASP A 209 16.08 2.53 -30.84
C ASP A 209 15.92 1.92 -29.44
N THR A 210 16.03 0.59 -29.38
CA THR A 210 15.82 -0.20 -28.17
C THR A 210 17.04 -0.22 -27.26
N ALA A 211 18.21 0.21 -27.76
CA ALA A 211 19.47 0.12 -27.04
C ALA A 211 19.54 1.01 -25.80
N ALA A 212 18.78 2.10 -25.73
CA ALA A 212 18.72 2.97 -24.54
C ALA A 212 17.45 2.78 -23.69
N MET A 213 16.55 1.87 -24.10
CA MET A 213 15.27 1.71 -23.42
C MET A 213 15.39 0.94 -22.11
N GLY A 214 14.61 1.41 -21.14
CA GLY A 214 14.47 0.76 -19.85
C GLY A 214 15.66 0.94 -18.91
N VAL A 215 15.56 0.32 -17.75
CA VAL A 215 16.56 0.35 -16.69
C VAL A 215 17.73 -0.57 -17.04
N LYS A 216 18.94 -0.03 -17.05
CA LYS A 216 20.18 -0.80 -17.16
C LYS A 216 21.08 -0.51 -15.97
N VAL A 217 21.29 -1.49 -15.11
CA VAL A 217 22.19 -1.34 -13.97
C VAL A 217 23.63 -1.39 -14.49
N THR A 218 24.40 -0.33 -14.27
CA THR A 218 25.77 -0.18 -14.77
C THR A 218 26.81 -0.50 -13.71
N LYS A 219 26.50 -0.29 -12.44
CA LYS A 219 27.39 -0.57 -11.31
C LYS A 219 26.59 -0.93 -10.07
N ILE A 220 27.02 -1.98 -9.37
CA ILE A 220 26.53 -2.33 -8.03
C ILE A 220 27.75 -2.42 -7.11
N SER A 221 27.80 -1.57 -6.08
CA SER A 221 28.75 -1.69 -4.97
C SER A 221 28.03 -1.40 -3.65
N MET A 222 28.72 -1.65 -2.53
CA MET A 222 28.19 -1.40 -1.18
C MET A 222 27.94 0.08 -0.88
N THR A 223 28.53 0.99 -1.66
CA THR A 223 28.47 2.44 -1.44
C THR A 223 27.82 3.20 -2.60
N VAL A 224 27.80 2.62 -3.80
CA VAL A 224 27.27 3.27 -5.01
C VAL A 224 26.59 2.24 -5.89
N ILE A 225 25.33 2.50 -6.20
CA ILE A 225 24.60 1.83 -7.28
C ILE A 225 24.33 2.86 -8.36
N SER A 226 24.70 2.51 -9.60
CA SER A 226 24.47 3.32 -10.78
C SER A 226 23.60 2.56 -11.77
N PHE A 227 22.67 3.26 -12.41
CA PHE A 227 21.88 2.72 -13.50
C PHE A 227 21.52 3.81 -14.50
N THR A 228 21.18 3.42 -15.72
CA THR A 228 20.63 4.33 -16.73
C THR A 228 19.17 4.02 -16.98
N PHE A 229 18.39 5.04 -17.30
CA PHE A 229 17.01 4.90 -17.78
C PHE A 229 16.78 5.92 -18.89
N TYR A 230 16.50 5.46 -20.11
CA TYR A 230 16.34 6.30 -21.29
C TYR A 230 17.50 7.28 -21.50
N GLY A 231 18.73 6.77 -21.35
CA GLY A 231 19.97 7.54 -21.53
C GLY A 231 20.36 8.45 -20.35
N VAL A 232 19.53 8.57 -19.32
CA VAL A 232 19.84 9.39 -18.13
C VAL A 232 20.47 8.52 -17.04
N GLU A 233 21.63 8.94 -16.51
CA GLU A 233 22.35 8.23 -15.45
C GLU A 233 21.89 8.67 -14.04
N PHE A 234 21.50 7.68 -13.25
CA PHE A 234 21.14 7.78 -11.84
C PHE A 234 22.18 7.09 -10.98
N LYS A 235 22.47 7.69 -9.82
CA LYS A 235 23.42 7.17 -8.82
C LYS A 235 22.80 7.32 -7.44
N PHE A 236 22.93 6.31 -6.60
CA PHE A 236 22.52 6.39 -5.21
C PHE A 236 23.42 5.55 -4.31
N ASN A 237 23.53 5.95 -3.05
CA ASN A 237 24.13 5.11 -2.03
C ASN A 237 23.03 4.15 -1.50
N PRO A 238 23.22 2.82 -1.53
CA PRO A 238 22.22 1.85 -1.08
C PRO A 238 21.81 2.01 0.39
N LEU A 239 22.61 2.68 1.22
CA LEU A 239 22.28 2.93 2.62
C LEU A 239 21.10 3.90 2.79
N ILE A 240 20.95 4.88 1.90
CA ILE A 240 19.85 5.87 1.95
C ILE A 240 18.47 5.20 1.77
N PRO A 241 18.22 4.40 0.70
CA PRO A 241 16.97 3.65 0.57
C PRO A 241 16.78 2.60 1.65
N PHE A 242 17.84 2.00 2.18
CA PHE A 242 17.73 1.07 3.29
C PHE A 242 17.18 1.77 4.55
N ILE A 243 17.79 2.90 4.95
CA ILE A 243 17.31 3.71 6.08
C ILE A 243 15.90 4.25 5.81
N GLY A 244 15.65 4.71 4.58
CA GLY A 244 14.33 5.14 4.14
C GLY A 244 13.28 4.04 4.34
N GLY A 245 13.59 2.80 3.96
CA GLY A 245 12.74 1.64 4.17
C GLY A 245 12.44 1.38 5.65
N ILE A 246 13.45 1.48 6.53
CA ILE A 246 13.27 1.35 7.98
C ILE A 246 12.27 2.39 8.49
N VAL A 247 12.50 3.67 8.20
CA VAL A 247 11.68 4.78 8.70
C VAL A 247 10.25 4.68 8.16
N ILE A 248 10.10 4.49 6.85
CA ILE A 248 8.80 4.41 6.18
C ILE A 248 7.98 3.24 6.73
N SER A 249 8.59 2.07 6.84
CA SER A 249 7.92 0.88 7.35
C SER A 249 7.60 1.00 8.83
N ALA A 250 8.46 1.63 9.64
CA ALA A 250 8.18 1.86 11.05
C ALA A 250 6.95 2.76 11.26
N ILE A 251 6.87 3.86 10.50
CA ILE A 251 5.72 4.77 10.48
C ILE A 251 4.45 4.02 10.06
N ALA A 252 4.53 3.27 8.95
CA ALA A 252 3.39 2.55 8.40
C ALA A 252 2.91 1.38 9.29
N ALA A 253 3.83 0.64 9.92
CA ALA A 253 3.50 -0.42 10.87
C ALA A 253 2.79 0.12 12.12
N PHE A 254 3.20 1.29 12.61
CA PHE A 254 2.52 1.97 13.72
C PHE A 254 1.08 2.36 13.32
N LEU A 255 0.89 2.83 12.09
CA LEU A 255 -0.41 3.27 11.57
C LEU A 255 -1.38 2.15 11.23
N GLY A 256 -0.86 0.93 11.01
CA GLY A 256 -1.65 -0.16 10.42
C GLY A 256 -2.04 0.09 8.96
N VAL A 257 -1.47 1.11 8.32
CA VAL A 257 -1.69 1.47 6.91
C VAL A 257 -0.55 0.84 6.11
N GLY A 258 -0.85 -0.09 5.21
CA GLY A 258 0.16 -0.93 4.52
C GLY A 258 1.41 -0.15 4.07
N GLY A 259 2.58 -0.66 4.49
CA GLY A 259 3.96 -0.12 4.47
C GLY A 259 4.41 0.84 3.36
N GLY A 260 3.81 0.80 2.19
CA GLY A 260 4.45 1.26 0.98
C GLY A 260 4.12 2.67 0.52
N PHE A 261 3.07 3.31 1.05
CA PHE A 261 2.54 4.53 0.43
C PHE A 261 3.55 5.70 0.42
N LEU A 262 4.46 5.77 1.40
CA LEU A 262 5.55 6.76 1.45
C LEU A 262 6.75 6.42 0.58
N LEU A 263 6.84 5.20 0.06
CA LEU A 263 7.94 4.80 -0.83
C LEU A 263 7.92 5.62 -2.12
N VAL A 264 6.75 5.97 -2.64
CA VAL A 264 6.63 6.76 -3.88
C VAL A 264 7.13 8.20 -3.68
N PRO A 265 6.68 8.96 -2.66
CA PRO A 265 7.26 10.25 -2.32
C PRO A 265 8.76 10.18 -2.04
N PHE A 266 9.23 9.15 -1.34
CA PHE A 266 10.65 8.95 -1.13
C PHE A 266 11.41 8.76 -2.45
N LEU A 267 10.93 7.89 -3.35
CA LEU A 267 11.57 7.61 -4.63
C LEU A 267 11.56 8.83 -5.57
N THR A 268 10.52 9.66 -5.51
CA THR A 268 10.37 10.82 -6.40
C THR A 268 11.03 12.08 -5.86
N SER A 269 10.93 12.35 -4.56
CA SER A 269 11.47 13.56 -3.94
C SER A 269 12.89 13.37 -3.42
N VAL A 270 13.25 12.20 -2.89
CA VAL A 270 14.60 11.93 -2.34
C VAL A 270 15.50 11.26 -3.37
N ALA A 271 15.04 10.17 -3.99
CA ALA A 271 15.84 9.47 -5.01
C ALA A 271 15.72 10.10 -6.42
N GLU A 272 14.90 11.14 -6.56
CA GLU A 272 14.71 11.91 -7.79
C GLU A 272 14.39 11.05 -9.02
N LEU A 273 13.60 10.00 -8.83
CA LEU A 273 13.14 9.15 -9.92
C LEU A 273 11.85 9.70 -10.52
N PRO A 274 11.67 9.57 -11.85
CA PRO A 274 10.35 9.79 -12.45
C PRO A 274 9.34 8.77 -11.89
N MET A 275 8.06 9.15 -11.84
CA MET A 275 6.95 8.28 -11.41
C MET A 275 6.94 6.95 -12.16
N TYR A 276 7.40 6.95 -13.41
CA TYR A 276 7.49 5.75 -14.24
C TYR A 276 8.36 4.64 -13.64
N LEU A 277 9.41 5.00 -12.90
CA LEU A 277 10.28 4.08 -12.16
C LEU A 277 9.82 3.91 -10.71
N ALA A 278 9.30 4.97 -10.09
CA ALA A 278 8.90 4.96 -8.69
C ALA A 278 7.77 3.95 -8.44
N ALA A 279 6.79 3.86 -9.34
CA ALA A 279 5.67 2.92 -9.22
C ALA A 279 6.14 1.45 -9.19
N GLY A 280 6.97 1.02 -10.15
CA GLY A 280 7.46 -0.36 -10.20
C GLY A 280 8.49 -0.69 -9.13
N THR A 281 9.37 0.27 -8.79
CA THR A 281 10.38 0.08 -7.76
C THR A 281 9.75 0.00 -6.36
N SER A 282 8.74 0.83 -6.06
CA SER A 282 7.99 0.74 -4.81
C SER A 282 7.18 -0.56 -4.72
N ALA A 283 6.59 -1.03 -5.82
CA ALA A 283 5.85 -2.30 -5.84
C ALA A 283 6.72 -3.48 -5.37
N LEU A 284 7.95 -3.60 -5.85
CA LEU A 284 8.84 -4.69 -5.43
C LEU A 284 9.28 -4.54 -3.96
N ALA A 285 9.57 -3.32 -3.51
CA ALA A 285 9.87 -3.08 -2.09
C ALA A 285 8.69 -3.47 -1.18
N VAL A 286 7.45 -3.17 -1.59
CA VAL A 286 6.24 -3.59 -0.87
C VAL A 286 6.08 -5.10 -0.89
N LEU A 287 6.30 -5.76 -2.03
CA LEU A 287 6.18 -7.22 -2.13
C LEU A 287 7.02 -7.92 -1.06
N ILE A 288 8.28 -7.48 -0.89
CA ILE A 288 9.18 -8.01 0.13
C ILE A 288 8.56 -7.89 1.53
N SER A 289 8.04 -6.70 1.88
CA SER A 289 7.39 -6.48 3.17
C SER A 289 6.08 -7.28 3.35
N MET A 290 5.28 -7.45 2.29
CA MET A 290 4.02 -8.18 2.34
C MET A 290 4.24 -9.67 2.55
N ILE A 291 5.25 -10.26 1.93
CA ILE A 291 5.62 -11.68 2.13
C ILE A 291 5.93 -11.91 3.61
N THR A 292 6.81 -11.10 4.21
CA THR A 292 7.16 -11.22 5.63
C THR A 292 5.94 -11.04 6.55
N SER A 293 5.09 -10.07 6.23
CA SER A 293 3.90 -9.77 7.04
C SER A 293 2.85 -10.88 6.98
N ILE A 294 2.58 -11.43 5.79
CA ILE A 294 1.65 -12.56 5.61
C ILE A 294 2.17 -13.80 6.35
N VAL A 295 3.45 -14.15 6.18
CA VAL A 295 4.06 -15.28 6.90
C VAL A 295 3.94 -15.12 8.41
N THR A 296 4.12 -13.89 8.92
CA THR A 296 3.98 -13.57 10.35
C THR A 296 2.55 -13.73 10.86
N LEU A 297 1.52 -13.39 10.06
CA LEU A 297 0.13 -13.57 10.46
C LEU A 297 -0.29 -15.04 10.42
N ILE A 298 0.14 -15.79 9.38
CA ILE A 298 -0.10 -17.23 9.29
C ILE A 298 0.56 -17.96 10.46
N SER A 299 1.81 -17.63 10.81
CA SER A 299 2.51 -18.28 11.93
C SER A 299 1.87 -17.99 13.30
N LYS A 300 1.16 -16.87 13.42
CA LYS A 300 0.34 -16.52 14.59
C LYS A 300 -1.03 -17.21 14.61
N GLY A 301 -1.40 -17.93 13.54
CA GLY A 301 -2.68 -18.62 13.43
C GLY A 301 -3.87 -17.70 13.17
N VAL A 302 -3.64 -16.54 12.57
CA VAL A 302 -4.73 -15.60 12.24
C VAL A 302 -5.68 -16.28 11.25
N GLN A 303 -6.97 -16.21 11.55
CA GLN A 303 -8.02 -16.70 10.68
C GLN A 303 -8.41 -15.61 9.68
N PHE A 304 -8.80 -16.02 8.47
CA PHE A 304 -9.13 -15.12 7.38
C PHE A 304 -10.46 -15.50 6.72
N ASP A 305 -11.18 -14.50 6.23
CA ASP A 305 -12.34 -14.69 5.38
C ASP A 305 -11.88 -14.96 3.93
N TRP A 306 -11.68 -16.24 3.61
CA TRP A 306 -11.16 -16.67 2.32
C TRP A 306 -12.11 -16.41 1.15
N VAL A 307 -13.42 -16.27 1.41
CA VAL A 307 -14.41 -15.94 0.37
C VAL A 307 -14.21 -14.49 -0.06
N LEU A 308 -14.19 -13.57 0.91
CA LEU A 308 -13.93 -12.15 0.64
C LEU A 308 -12.55 -11.97 -0.02
N ILE A 309 -11.50 -12.56 0.57
CA ILE A 309 -10.13 -12.48 0.02
C ILE A 309 -10.10 -13.01 -1.41
N GLY A 310 -10.70 -14.17 -1.69
CA GLY A 310 -10.68 -14.78 -3.03
C GLY A 310 -11.24 -13.85 -4.11
N ILE A 311 -12.40 -13.23 -3.83
CA ILE A 311 -13.05 -12.29 -4.75
C ILE A 311 -12.20 -11.03 -4.95
N GLU A 312 -11.66 -10.49 -3.87
CA GLU A 312 -10.78 -9.34 -3.92
C GLU A 312 -9.47 -9.63 -4.66
N LEU A 313 -8.90 -10.83 -4.52
CA LEU A 313 -7.71 -11.26 -5.26
C LEU A 313 -7.96 -11.32 -6.77
N CYS A 314 -9.15 -11.77 -7.20
CA CYS A 314 -9.54 -11.71 -8.61
C CYS A 314 -9.63 -10.26 -9.12
N GLY A 315 -10.29 -9.38 -8.36
CA GLY A 315 -10.43 -7.97 -8.73
C GLY A 315 -9.08 -7.27 -8.79
N ILE A 316 -8.26 -7.41 -7.74
CA ILE A 316 -6.96 -6.74 -7.68
C ILE A 316 -5.98 -7.25 -8.72
N ALA A 317 -6.04 -8.54 -9.10
CA ALA A 317 -5.26 -9.07 -10.20
C ALA A 317 -5.60 -8.36 -11.52
N LEU A 318 -6.89 -8.23 -11.84
CA LEU A 318 -7.35 -7.52 -13.04
C LEU A 318 -6.83 -6.08 -13.08
N GLY A 319 -7.03 -5.33 -11.99
CA GLY A 319 -6.54 -3.96 -11.87
C GLY A 319 -5.01 -3.85 -12.02
N SER A 320 -4.27 -4.77 -11.41
CA SER A 320 -2.80 -4.77 -11.40
C SER A 320 -2.18 -5.19 -12.72
N VAL A 321 -2.92 -5.93 -13.55
CA VAL A 321 -2.55 -6.24 -14.94
C VAL A 321 -2.79 -5.01 -15.82
N ILE A 322 -3.90 -4.30 -15.64
CA ILE A 322 -4.26 -3.14 -16.47
C ILE A 322 -3.40 -1.91 -16.15
N GLY A 323 -3.06 -1.68 -14.88
CA GLY A 323 -2.40 -0.44 -14.47
C GLY A 323 -1.03 -0.18 -15.11
N PRO A 324 -0.05 -1.11 -15.11
CA PRO A 324 1.26 -0.85 -15.73
C PRO A 324 1.16 -0.56 -17.24
N ARG A 325 0.18 -1.19 -17.91
CA ARG A 325 -0.11 -0.98 -19.33
C ARG A 325 -0.72 0.39 -19.61
N THR A 326 -1.54 0.89 -18.68
CA THR A 326 -2.19 2.21 -18.81
C THR A 326 -1.29 3.34 -18.31
N SER A 327 -0.43 3.10 -17.31
CA SER A 327 0.43 4.11 -16.69
C SER A 327 1.39 4.80 -17.68
N LYS A 328 1.83 4.08 -18.72
CA LYS A 328 2.71 4.64 -19.76
C LYS A 328 2.04 5.71 -20.63
N TYR A 329 0.71 5.80 -20.63
CA TYR A 329 -0.05 6.79 -21.40
C TYR A 329 -0.36 8.07 -20.61
N PHE A 330 -0.11 8.06 -19.30
CA PHE A 330 -0.21 9.26 -18.47
C PHE A 330 1.13 9.95 -18.42
N SER A 331 1.13 11.29 -18.38
CA SER A 331 2.35 12.04 -18.13
C SER A 331 2.81 11.86 -16.68
N ASP A 332 4.11 12.05 -16.44
CA ASP A 332 4.71 11.94 -15.11
C ASP A 332 3.98 12.82 -14.08
N ILE A 333 3.64 14.05 -14.49
CA ILE A 333 2.92 15.03 -13.68
C ILE A 333 1.50 14.55 -13.36
N LEU A 334 0.78 13.93 -14.30
CA LEU A 334 -0.58 13.44 -14.06
C LEU A 334 -0.58 12.29 -13.04
N LEU A 335 0.39 11.36 -13.13
CA LEU A 335 0.54 10.30 -12.12
C LEU A 335 0.85 10.87 -10.74
N LYS A 336 1.74 11.89 -10.68
CA LYS A 336 2.06 12.57 -9.42
C LYS A 336 0.85 13.31 -8.85
N ARG A 337 0.06 14.00 -9.67
CA ARG A 337 -1.19 14.66 -9.25
C ARG A 337 -2.25 13.69 -8.77
N LEU A 338 -2.37 12.53 -9.42
CA LEU A 338 -3.26 11.46 -8.96
C LEU A 338 -2.85 10.98 -7.56
N PHE A 339 -1.55 10.76 -7.31
CA PHE A 339 -1.04 10.48 -5.97
C PHE A 339 -1.44 11.57 -4.96
N ILE A 340 -1.22 12.84 -5.31
CA ILE A 340 -1.50 13.98 -4.43
C ILE A 340 -2.97 14.04 -4.05
N VAL A 341 -3.90 13.89 -5.00
CA VAL A 341 -5.34 13.91 -4.72
C VAL A 341 -5.71 12.82 -3.71
N LEU A 342 -5.17 11.61 -3.90
CA LEU A 342 -5.41 10.50 -2.99
C LEU A 342 -4.78 10.74 -1.61
N ALA A 343 -3.57 11.30 -1.56
CA ALA A 343 -2.90 11.67 -0.32
C ALA A 343 -3.68 12.74 0.46
N LEU A 344 -4.14 13.80 -0.21
CA LEU A 344 -4.97 14.84 0.40
C LEU A 344 -6.27 14.24 0.93
N TYR A 345 -6.93 13.37 0.15
CA TYR A 345 -8.13 12.68 0.58
C TYR A 345 -7.90 11.88 1.88
N VAL A 346 -6.89 11.01 1.91
CA VAL A 346 -6.56 10.21 3.10
C VAL A 346 -6.15 11.11 4.27
N GLY A 347 -5.36 12.14 4.00
CA GLY A 347 -4.89 13.09 5.01
C GLY A 347 -6.05 13.82 5.69
N ILE A 348 -7.02 14.34 4.91
CA ILE A 348 -8.22 15.00 5.45
C ILE A 348 -9.04 14.01 6.26
N ASP A 349 -9.30 12.80 5.74
CA ASP A 349 -10.08 11.78 6.45
C ASP A 349 -9.45 11.43 7.81
N TYR A 350 -8.13 11.27 7.88
CA TYR A 350 -7.43 10.95 9.13
C TYR A 350 -7.39 12.11 10.12
N VAL A 351 -7.28 13.36 9.64
CA VAL A 351 -7.41 14.57 10.49
C VAL A 351 -8.81 14.65 11.11
N LEU A 352 -9.84 14.49 10.28
CA LEU A 352 -11.24 14.55 10.72
C LEU A 352 -11.55 13.44 11.74
N ARG A 353 -11.05 12.23 11.50
CA ARG A 353 -11.20 11.11 12.45
C ARG A 353 -10.46 11.35 13.75
N GLY A 354 -9.20 11.79 13.67
CA GLY A 354 -8.31 11.89 14.82
C GLY A 354 -8.65 13.03 15.77
N PHE A 355 -9.03 14.19 15.24
CA PHE A 355 -9.26 15.41 16.03
C PHE A 355 -10.73 15.79 16.18
N PHE A 356 -11.59 15.42 15.23
CA PHE A 356 -12.99 15.86 15.19
C PHE A 356 -13.99 14.70 15.33
N ASN A 357 -13.51 13.46 15.42
CA ASN A 357 -14.32 12.24 15.45
C ASN A 357 -15.35 12.16 14.30
N TYR A 358 -15.04 12.79 13.16
CA TYR A 358 -15.86 12.83 11.96
C TYR A 358 -15.27 11.92 10.87
N ARG A 359 -16.11 11.29 10.06
CA ARG A 359 -15.70 10.40 8.96
C ARG A 359 -16.24 10.90 7.64
N ILE A 360 -15.40 10.87 6.59
CA ILE A 360 -15.85 11.21 5.23
C ILE A 360 -16.71 10.08 4.65
N PHE A 361 -16.41 8.82 5.02
CA PHE A 361 -17.21 7.63 4.67
C PHE A 361 -17.44 6.75 5.90
N GLY A 362 -18.69 6.30 6.07
CA GLY A 362 -19.14 5.46 7.20
C GLY A 362 -19.34 6.28 8.45
#